data_AF-A0A151WR88-F1
#
_entry.id   AF-A0A151WR88-F1
#
_cell.length_a   1.000
_cell.length_b   1.000
_cell.length_c   1.000
_cell.angle_alpha   90.00
_cell.angle_beta   90.00
_cell.angle_gamma   90.00
#
_symmetry.space_group_name_H-M   'P 1'
#
loop_
_entity.id
_entity.type
_entity.pdbx_description
1 polymer ?
#
loop_
_entity_poly.entity_id
_entity_poly.type
_entity_poly.pdbx_seq_one_letter_code
_entity_poly.pdbx_strand_id
1 'polypeptide(L)'
;MPLIRKEGKDTIIFASKEDHAVPSKISLPEPEPSPGLLLPNGEINWNCPCLGGMATGPCGLEFREAFSCFHYSTADPKGSDCRTAFETMQSCMSQYPALYESKGMSTDDLEDEEIEEEMKQKKQSSEGSEDKRKVVVASQGSD
;
A
#
# COMPACT_ATOMS: atom_id res chain seq x y z
N MET A 1 -38.68 16.39 29.76
CA MET A 1 -38.12 15.29 30.58
C MET A 1 -38.75 14.04 30.02
N PRO A 2 -37.95 13.12 29.46
CA PRO A 2 -38.49 11.97 28.76
C PRO A 2 -39.28 11.07 29.70
N LEU A 3 -40.34 10.46 29.17
CA LEU A 3 -41.18 9.52 29.90
C LEU A 3 -40.42 8.21 30.08
N ILE A 4 -40.09 7.85 31.33
CA ILE A 4 -39.36 6.63 31.65
C ILE A 4 -40.33 5.59 32.19
N ARG A 5 -40.40 4.43 31.54
CA ARG A 5 -41.19 3.28 31.97
C ARG A 5 -40.25 2.11 32.28
N LYS A 6 -40.46 1.44 33.42
CA LYS A 6 -39.72 0.22 33.76
C LYS A 6 -40.64 -0.99 33.64
N GLU A 7 -40.26 -1.94 32.81
CA GLU A 7 -40.96 -3.22 32.64
C GLU A 7 -39.97 -4.35 32.93
N GLY A 8 -40.06 -4.93 34.13
CA GLY A 8 -39.09 -5.94 34.58
C GLY A 8 -37.66 -5.38 34.70
N LYS A 9 -36.73 -5.93 33.90
CA LYS A 9 -35.32 -5.49 33.83
C LYS A 9 -35.10 -4.33 32.85
N ASP A 10 -36.07 -4.06 31.99
CA ASP A 10 -35.93 -3.09 30.91
C ASP A 10 -36.33 -1.69 31.36
N THR A 11 -35.57 -0.69 30.90
CA THR A 11 -35.88 0.72 31.08
C THR A 11 -36.18 1.33 29.72
N ILE A 12 -37.45 1.66 29.48
CA ILE A 12 -37.96 2.23 28.23
C ILE A 12 -38.02 3.74 28.41
N ILE A 13 -37.31 4.47 27.54
CA ILE A 13 -37.27 5.94 27.54
C ILE A 13 -38.01 6.43 26.30
N PHE A 14 -39.16 7.08 26.50
CA PHE A 14 -39.92 7.72 25.42
C PHE A 14 -39.43 9.15 25.25
N ALA A 15 -38.71 9.40 24.16
CA ALA A 15 -38.31 10.74 23.77
C ALA A 15 -39.42 11.41 22.96
N SER A 16 -39.91 12.55 23.44
CA SER A 16 -40.86 13.38 22.69
C SER A 16 -40.14 14.27 21.67
N LYS A 17 -40.89 14.88 20.73
CA LYS A 17 -40.30 15.83 19.77
C LYS A 17 -39.69 17.05 20.47
N GLU A 18 -40.27 17.47 21.58
CA GLU A 18 -39.80 18.60 22.40
C GLU A 18 -38.51 18.24 23.15
N ASP A 19 -38.36 16.98 23.60
CA ASP A 19 -37.13 16.51 24.26
C ASP A 19 -35.94 16.44 23.29
N HIS A 20 -36.18 16.22 21.99
CA HIS A 20 -35.15 16.26 20.94
C HIS A 20 -34.90 17.66 20.35
N ALA A 21 -35.81 18.61 20.59
CA ALA A 21 -35.69 19.98 20.09
C ALA A 21 -34.59 20.77 20.82
N VAL A 22 -34.24 20.36 22.05
CA VAL A 22 -33.17 20.98 22.83
C VAL A 22 -31.89 20.15 22.65
N PRO A 23 -30.79 20.73 22.14
CA PRO A 23 -29.53 20.02 22.04
C PRO A 23 -29.06 19.56 23.42
N SER A 24 -28.45 18.38 23.47
CA SER A 24 -27.96 17.77 24.70
C SER A 24 -26.93 18.68 25.37
N LYS A 25 -27.09 18.91 26.68
CA LYS A 25 -26.14 19.67 27.51
C LYS A 25 -24.93 18.83 27.94
N ILE A 26 -24.77 17.63 27.38
CA ILE A 26 -23.66 16.75 27.72
C ILE A 26 -22.42 17.27 27.00
N SER A 27 -21.41 17.67 27.77
CA SER A 27 -20.07 17.90 27.23
C SER A 27 -19.38 16.55 27.22
N LEU A 28 -19.10 16.01 26.03
CA LEU A 28 -18.18 14.89 25.94
C LEU A 28 -16.79 15.38 26.36
N PRO A 29 -16.00 14.55 27.05
CA PRO A 29 -14.59 14.84 27.23
C PRO A 29 -13.93 14.99 25.85
N GLU A 30 -12.88 15.81 25.80
CA GLU A 30 -12.12 15.98 24.56
C GLU A 30 -11.58 14.62 24.13
N PRO A 31 -11.72 14.24 22.84
CA PRO A 31 -11.24 12.96 22.37
C PRO A 31 -9.72 12.90 22.58
N GLU A 32 -9.28 11.91 23.34
CA GLU A 32 -7.87 11.58 23.49
C GLU A 32 -7.23 11.42 22.10
N PRO A 33 -6.01 11.94 21.88
CA PRO A 33 -5.34 11.80 20.60
C PRO A 33 -5.15 10.31 20.28
N SER A 34 -5.74 9.86 19.17
CA SER A 34 -5.61 8.47 18.74
C SER A 34 -4.16 8.19 18.33
N PRO A 35 -3.60 7.03 18.73
CA PRO A 35 -2.25 6.68 18.36
C PRO A 35 -2.13 6.58 16.82
N GLY A 36 -1.05 7.16 16.28
CA GLY A 36 -0.74 7.10 14.86
C GLY A 36 -0.36 5.69 14.39
N LEU A 37 0.23 5.61 13.18
CA LEU A 37 0.66 4.33 12.60
C LEU A 37 1.76 3.64 13.41
N LEU A 38 2.61 4.41 14.06
CA LEU A 38 3.68 3.92 14.90
C LEU A 38 3.38 4.28 16.35
N LEU A 39 3.45 3.27 17.21
CA LEU A 39 3.34 3.44 18.64
C LEU A 39 4.65 4.03 19.20
N PRO A 40 4.61 4.65 20.40
CA PRO A 40 5.82 5.20 21.03
C PRO A 40 6.93 4.17 21.30
N ASN A 41 6.58 2.88 21.36
CA ASN A 41 7.52 1.78 21.52
C ASN A 41 8.18 1.33 20.20
N GLY A 42 7.81 1.92 19.06
CA GLY A 42 8.31 1.56 17.73
C GLY A 42 7.53 0.43 17.05
N GLU A 43 6.47 -0.10 17.66
CA GLU A 43 5.63 -1.12 17.04
C GLU A 43 4.57 -0.49 16.11
N ILE A 44 4.16 -1.24 15.09
CA ILE A 44 3.14 -0.81 14.13
C ILE A 44 1.74 -0.99 14.75
N ASN A 45 0.96 0.08 14.77
CA ASN A 45 -0.45 0.08 15.17
C ASN A 45 -1.35 -0.42 14.04
N TRP A 46 -1.62 -1.73 14.03
CA TRP A 46 -2.48 -2.36 13.02
C TRP A 46 -3.96 -1.96 13.08
N ASN A 47 -4.39 -1.25 14.13
CA ASN A 47 -5.74 -0.73 14.28
C ASN A 47 -5.88 0.69 13.74
N CYS A 48 -4.81 1.31 13.25
CA CYS A 48 -4.84 2.65 12.68
C CYS A 48 -5.73 2.67 11.42
N PRO A 49 -6.82 3.47 11.39
CA PRO A 49 -7.72 3.53 10.22
C PRO A 49 -6.99 3.93 8.92
N CYS A 50 -5.86 4.62 9.02
CA CYS A 50 -5.03 5.02 7.89
C CYS A 50 -4.41 3.83 7.12
N LEU A 51 -4.29 2.65 7.73
CA LEU A 51 -3.78 1.44 7.05
C LEU A 51 -4.80 0.82 6.08
N GLY A 52 -5.96 1.44 5.89
CA GLY A 52 -6.94 1.02 4.87
C GLY A 52 -7.47 -0.40 5.09
N GLY A 53 -7.37 -0.93 6.31
CA GLY A 53 -7.82 -2.29 6.62
C GLY A 53 -7.04 -3.42 5.93
N MET A 54 -5.96 -3.13 5.20
CA MET A 54 -5.19 -4.17 4.48
C MET A 54 -4.60 -5.22 5.42
N ALA A 55 -4.25 -4.80 6.63
CA ALA A 55 -3.77 -5.69 7.71
C ALA A 55 -4.87 -6.59 8.30
N THR A 56 -6.14 -6.37 7.96
CA THR A 56 -7.30 -7.08 8.52
C THR A 56 -8.17 -7.58 7.36
N GLY A 57 -7.63 -8.55 6.62
CA GLY A 57 -8.29 -9.18 5.46
C GLY A 57 -7.69 -10.55 5.16
N PRO A 58 -8.14 -11.24 4.09
CA PRO A 58 -7.63 -12.57 3.74
C PRO A 58 -6.12 -12.58 3.49
N CYS A 59 -5.55 -11.50 2.97
CA CYS A 59 -4.10 -11.32 2.78
C CYS A 59 -3.43 -10.48 3.86
N GLY A 60 -4.10 -10.30 5.01
CA GLY A 60 -3.61 -9.44 6.08
C GLY A 60 -2.32 -9.94 6.74
N LEU A 61 -2.08 -11.26 6.74
CA LEU A 61 -0.84 -11.84 7.28
C LEU A 61 0.37 -11.47 6.41
N GLU A 62 0.27 -11.72 5.10
CA GLU A 62 1.31 -11.35 4.14
C GLU A 62 1.57 -9.84 4.13
N PHE A 63 0.51 -9.03 4.24
CA PHE A 63 0.63 -7.58 4.37
C PHE A 63 1.39 -7.16 5.63
N ARG A 64 1.08 -7.78 6.78
CA ARG A 64 1.76 -7.48 8.05
C ARG A 64 3.24 -7.85 7.98
N GLU A 65 3.56 -8.98 7.35
CA GLU A 65 4.94 -9.44 7.16
C GLU A 65 5.72 -8.50 6.23
N ALA A 66 5.18 -8.19 5.06
CA ALA A 66 5.82 -7.28 4.10
C ALA A 66 6.00 -5.87 4.68
N PHE A 67 4.98 -5.33 5.33
CA PHE A 67 5.01 -3.98 5.91
C PHE A 67 5.92 -3.89 7.13
N SER A 68 5.95 -4.93 7.98
CA SER A 68 6.90 -4.97 9.09
C SER A 68 8.34 -5.08 8.59
N CYS A 69 8.60 -5.90 7.57
CA CYS A 69 9.90 -5.98 6.92
C CYS A 69 10.33 -4.60 6.38
N PHE A 70 9.47 -3.91 5.64
CA PHE A 70 9.75 -2.57 5.14
C PHE A 70 10.05 -1.55 6.25
N HIS A 71 9.26 -1.58 7.33
CA HIS A 71 9.42 -0.65 8.44
C HIS A 71 10.79 -0.85 9.14
N TYR A 72 11.14 -2.10 9.44
CA TYR A 72 12.37 -2.46 10.14
C TYR A 72 13.60 -2.58 9.23
N SER A 73 13.42 -2.60 7.91
CA SER A 73 14.53 -2.63 6.94
C SER A 73 15.44 -1.43 7.12
N THR A 74 16.75 -1.72 7.07
CA THR A 74 17.85 -0.75 7.12
C THR A 74 18.56 -0.63 5.78
N ALA A 75 18.07 -1.32 4.75
CA ALA A 75 18.62 -1.27 3.40
C ALA A 75 18.34 0.10 2.74
N ASP A 76 19.14 0.46 1.74
CA ASP A 76 18.97 1.67 0.93
C ASP A 76 18.82 1.28 -0.55
N PRO A 77 17.63 1.46 -1.16
CA PRO A 77 16.42 2.04 -0.59
C PRO A 77 15.75 1.11 0.42
N LYS A 78 14.98 1.69 1.36
CA LYS A 78 14.27 0.94 2.41
C LYS A 78 13.39 -0.16 1.80
N GLY A 79 13.49 -1.36 2.37
CA GLY A 79 12.71 -2.53 1.96
C GLY A 79 13.13 -3.17 0.65
N SER A 80 14.29 -2.81 0.08
CA SER A 80 14.88 -3.53 -1.06
C SER A 80 15.15 -5.01 -0.75
N ASP A 81 15.43 -5.33 0.51
CA ASP A 81 15.57 -6.69 1.06
C ASP A 81 14.23 -7.41 1.30
N CYS A 82 13.11 -6.69 1.28
CA CYS A 82 11.77 -7.21 1.56
C CYS A 82 10.98 -7.60 0.31
N ARG A 83 11.62 -7.58 -0.88
CA ARG A 83 10.97 -7.79 -2.18
C ARG A 83 10.10 -9.04 -2.20
N THR A 84 10.62 -10.16 -1.71
CA THR A 84 9.91 -11.45 -1.69
C THR A 84 8.65 -11.40 -0.83
N ALA A 85 8.66 -10.71 0.31
CA ALA A 85 7.47 -10.57 1.15
C ALA A 85 6.37 -9.77 0.43
N PHE A 86 6.73 -8.72 -0.30
CA PHE A 86 5.79 -7.95 -1.12
C PHE A 86 5.24 -8.77 -2.30
N GLU A 87 6.06 -9.63 -2.92
CA GLU A 87 5.63 -10.54 -3.98
C GLU A 87 4.62 -11.58 -3.46
N THR A 88 4.86 -12.16 -2.29
CA THR A 88 3.92 -13.09 -1.64
C THR A 88 2.60 -12.40 -1.33
N MET A 89 2.65 -11.18 -0.79
CA MET A 89 1.45 -10.37 -0.54
C MET A 89 0.67 -10.08 -1.82
N GLN A 90 1.35 -9.66 -2.90
CA GLN A 90 0.72 -9.39 -4.19
C GLN A 90 0.11 -10.66 -4.81
N SER A 91 0.80 -11.79 -4.68
CA SER A 91 0.30 -13.11 -5.11
C SER A 91 -0.93 -13.56 -4.31
N CYS A 92 -1.04 -13.18 -3.03
CA CYS A 92 -2.26 -13.39 -2.28
C CYS A 92 -3.39 -12.48 -2.78
N MET A 93 -3.12 -11.18 -2.96
CA MET A 93 -4.15 -10.21 -3.37
C MET A 93 -4.76 -10.53 -4.73
N SER A 94 -3.96 -11.04 -5.68
CA SER A 94 -4.42 -11.44 -7.01
C SER A 94 -5.41 -12.62 -7.00
N GLN A 95 -5.45 -13.41 -5.91
CA GLN A 95 -6.44 -14.48 -5.73
C GLN A 95 -7.80 -13.94 -5.26
N TYR A 96 -7.85 -12.69 -4.77
CA TYR A 96 -9.08 -12.04 -4.30
C TYR A 96 -9.37 -10.73 -5.05
N PRO A 97 -9.52 -10.77 -6.39
CA PRO A 97 -9.69 -9.57 -7.22
C PRO A 97 -10.91 -8.75 -6.80
N ALA A 98 -12.02 -9.40 -6.44
CA ALA A 98 -13.24 -8.70 -6.00
C ALA A 98 -13.07 -7.83 -4.73
N LEU A 99 -12.03 -8.07 -3.93
CA LEU A 99 -11.75 -7.32 -2.69
C LEU A 99 -10.63 -6.29 -2.88
N TYR A 100 -9.61 -6.61 -3.67
CA TYR A 100 -8.41 -5.78 -3.81
C TYR A 100 -8.32 -5.01 -5.14
N GLU A 101 -9.04 -5.42 -6.18
CA GLU A 101 -9.25 -4.60 -7.38
C GLU A 101 -10.41 -3.63 -7.10
N SER A 102 -10.11 -2.57 -6.35
CA SER A 102 -11.05 -1.46 -6.27
C SER A 102 -11.12 -0.76 -7.62
N LYS A 103 -12.34 -0.48 -8.07
CA LYS A 103 -12.74 0.22 -9.31
C LYS A 103 -12.29 1.70 -9.35
N GLY A 104 -11.15 2.02 -8.75
CA GLY A 104 -10.59 3.36 -8.57
C GLY A 104 -9.08 3.39 -8.38
N MET A 105 -8.38 2.25 -8.40
CA MET A 105 -6.95 2.23 -8.74
C MET A 105 -6.84 2.23 -10.27
N SER A 106 -7.25 3.33 -10.91
CA SER A 106 -6.91 3.53 -12.31
C SER A 106 -5.40 3.61 -12.35
N THR A 107 -4.79 2.65 -13.03
CA THR A 107 -3.43 2.78 -13.58
C THR A 107 -3.30 3.97 -14.54
N ASP A 108 -4.36 4.75 -14.79
CA ASP A 108 -4.34 5.98 -15.60
C ASP A 108 -3.62 7.18 -14.96
N ASP A 109 -3.29 7.17 -13.67
CA ASP A 109 -2.58 8.31 -13.02
C ASP A 109 -1.11 8.00 -12.69
N LEU A 110 -0.58 6.90 -13.23
CA LEU A 110 0.86 6.72 -13.40
C LEU A 110 1.14 6.98 -14.88
N GLU A 111 1.54 8.21 -15.19
CA GLU A 111 2.07 8.61 -16.49
C GLU A 111 3.32 7.75 -16.79
N ASP A 112 3.09 6.60 -17.44
CA ASP A 112 4.05 5.63 -17.97
C ASP A 112 4.83 6.20 -19.19
N GLU A 113 5.29 7.45 -19.17
CA GLU A 113 6.00 8.04 -20.33
C GLU A 113 7.52 8.24 -20.17
N GLU A 114 8.14 8.02 -19.00
CA GLU A 114 9.59 8.28 -18.84
C GLU A 114 10.51 7.05 -18.69
N ILE A 115 9.98 5.84 -18.49
CA ILE A 115 10.84 4.65 -18.23
C ILE A 115 11.20 3.86 -19.50
N GLU A 116 10.42 3.97 -20.58
CA GLU A 116 10.70 3.21 -21.82
C GLU A 116 11.88 3.76 -22.65
N GLU A 117 12.14 5.07 -22.61
CA GLU A 117 13.20 5.71 -23.40
C GLU A 117 14.61 5.38 -22.87
N GLU A 118 14.78 5.21 -21.56
CA GLU A 118 16.09 4.88 -20.97
C GLU A 118 16.54 3.44 -21.28
N MET A 119 15.60 2.50 -21.42
CA MET A 119 15.92 1.11 -21.76
C MET A 119 16.37 0.94 -23.22
N LYS A 120 15.99 1.85 -24.11
CA LYS A 120 16.28 1.77 -25.54
C LYS A 120 17.70 2.23 -25.88
N GLN A 121 18.25 3.21 -25.15
CA GLN A 121 19.61 3.70 -25.36
C GLN A 121 20.69 2.70 -24.89
N LYS A 122 20.42 1.89 -23.86
CA LYS A 122 21.40 0.93 -23.33
C LYS A 122 21.60 -0.33 -24.19
N LYS A 123 20.74 -0.59 -25.18
CA LYS A 123 20.84 -1.76 -26.08
C LYS A 123 21.64 -1.53 -27.35
N GLN A 124 22.01 -0.28 -27.68
CA GLN A 124 22.77 0.02 -28.90
C GLN A 124 24.30 0.02 -28.72
N SER A 125 24.81 -0.14 -27.50
CA SER A 125 26.26 -0.06 -27.23
C SER A 125 26.96 -1.42 -27.02
N SER A 126 26.31 -2.58 -27.25
CA SER A 126 26.95 -3.88 -26.97
C SER A 126 26.92 -4.95 -28.06
N GLU A 127 26.49 -4.67 -29.30
CA GLU A 127 26.63 -5.62 -30.41
C GLU A 127 27.31 -4.97 -31.61
N GLY A 128 28.63 -5.11 -31.67
CA GLY A 128 29.45 -4.55 -32.74
C GLY A 128 30.94 -4.88 -32.61
N SER A 129 31.29 -6.12 -32.28
CA SER A 129 32.66 -6.58 -32.48
C SER A 129 32.68 -8.05 -32.87
N GLU A 130 33.53 -8.34 -33.86
CA GLU A 130 34.00 -9.64 -34.33
C GLU A 130 33.33 -10.28 -35.57
N ASP A 131 34.20 -10.41 -36.57
CA ASP A 131 34.24 -11.38 -37.66
C ASP A 131 33.57 -11.06 -39.01
N LYS A 132 34.33 -10.37 -39.88
CA LYS A 132 34.33 -10.65 -41.32
C LYS A 132 35.74 -10.88 -41.83
N ARG A 133 36.14 -12.14 -41.78
CA ARG A 133 37.20 -12.74 -42.59
C ARG A 133 36.93 -12.49 -44.09
N LYS A 134 37.79 -11.72 -44.77
CA LYS A 134 37.92 -11.82 -46.24
C LYS A 134 39.39 -11.72 -46.65
N VAL A 135 39.98 -12.90 -46.82
CA VAL A 135 41.21 -13.11 -47.60
C VAL A 135 40.89 -12.79 -49.06
N VAL A 136 41.52 -11.78 -49.65
CA VAL A 136 41.77 -11.72 -51.09
C VAL A 136 43.10 -11.00 -51.35
N VAL A 137 44.10 -11.82 -51.68
CA VAL A 137 45.18 -11.61 -52.67
C VAL A 137 46.09 -10.37 -52.55
N ALA A 138 47.35 -10.67 -52.23
CA ALA A 138 48.51 -9.83 -52.47
C ALA A 138 48.79 -9.66 -53.97
N SER A 139 49.04 -8.41 -54.39
CA SER A 139 49.95 -8.09 -55.48
C SER A 139 50.37 -6.61 -55.47
N GLN A 140 51.65 -6.38 -55.13
CA GLN A 140 52.57 -5.33 -55.62
C GLN A 140 52.23 -3.85 -55.26
N GLY A 141 53.12 -3.01 -54.75
CA GLY A 141 54.56 -3.07 -54.43
C GLY A 141 55.05 -1.63 -54.19
N SER A 142 56.06 -1.43 -53.34
CA SER A 142 57.03 -0.31 -53.35
C SER A 142 58.09 -0.54 -52.27
N ASP A 143 59.35 -0.60 -52.74
CA ASP A 143 60.65 -0.78 -52.06
C ASP A 143 61.00 -2.17 -51.50
#